data_AF-A0A4R8T1A0-F1
#
_entry.id   AF-A0A4R8T1A0-F1
#
_cell.length_a   1.000
_cell.length_b   1.000
_cell.length_c   1.000
_cell.angle_alpha   90.00
_cell.angle_beta   90.00
_cell.angle_gamma   90.00
#
_symmetry.space_group_name_H-M   'P 1'
#
loop_
_entity.id
_entity.type
_entity.pdbx_description
1 polymer ?
#
loop_
_entity_poly.entity_id
_entity_poly.type
_entity_poly.pdbx_seq_one_letter_code
_entity_poly.pdbx_strand_id
1 'polypeptide(L)'
;MHGVAPFVPPPMRQKGHGERGLSLQFWTDPTCESTMDVKVTVDVLGSLGKLYMRYRTVFAAFPLLIVAVVLRMQFRVYDTTGTFISFSESLDMCLRQSIPLILLSLTFLSLSMTGSWALALGRFWNWRHTTPNPADFHSNDLLTGTQDPFLWFLLPLIGVVCIGVCAVLHFATLALTQSLGIVCAWITLRFSLGQGKDERRRAHPASFAPSSPRRRMITTAILLFLVSTFIPYQFAYLVACLVQVFTVVRALQVASEVKSGPNYDFYNYAHSILLLMLWVLPINLPILAVWIRNLAVHWLTPFSSHHNVLSIMPFILLVENLTTGKMVPRVAGRLRHLTSVLLFGTAIYAAIYGVSCAYMLHYLVNMVAAWLVIVHSTSDSWALAGFTSIFENVSNEGRKRGKTP
;
A
#
# COMPACT_ATOMS: atom_id res chain seq x y z
N MET A 1 -23.40 -13.89 -24.22
CA MET A 1 -22.56 -14.79 -23.37
C MET A 1 -22.23 -14.04 -22.10
N HIS A 2 -23.06 -14.13 -21.06
CA HIS A 2 -22.81 -13.41 -19.80
C HIS A 2 -22.39 -14.43 -18.74
N GLY A 3 -21.10 -14.41 -18.37
CA GLY A 3 -20.63 -15.10 -17.17
C GLY A 3 -21.24 -14.48 -15.92
N VAL A 4 -21.37 -15.26 -14.86
CA VAL A 4 -22.01 -14.82 -13.61
C VAL A 4 -21.32 -13.57 -13.05
N ALA A 5 -22.11 -12.66 -12.47
CA ALA A 5 -21.69 -11.72 -11.43
C ALA A 5 -20.45 -12.12 -10.59
N PRO A 6 -19.20 -11.61 -10.70
CA PRO A 6 -18.23 -11.85 -9.65
C PRO A 6 -18.75 -11.21 -8.38
N PHE A 7 -18.54 -11.87 -7.24
CA PHE A 7 -19.01 -11.40 -5.93
C PHE A 7 -20.55 -11.29 -5.82
N VAL A 8 -21.29 -11.95 -6.72
CA VAL A 8 -22.76 -12.07 -6.62
C VAL A 8 -23.09 -13.48 -6.17
N PRO A 9 -24.00 -13.64 -5.18
CA PRO A 9 -24.40 -14.96 -4.72
C PRO A 9 -24.95 -15.83 -5.85
N PRO A 10 -24.76 -17.16 -5.79
CA PRO A 10 -25.30 -18.06 -6.79
C PRO A 10 -26.85 -17.99 -6.81
N PRO A 11 -27.48 -18.14 -7.99
CA PRO A 11 -28.93 -18.15 -8.09
C PRO A 11 -29.54 -19.32 -7.31
N MET A 12 -30.65 -19.09 -6.62
CA MET A 12 -31.34 -20.11 -5.79
C MET A 12 -31.80 -21.34 -6.59
N ARG A 13 -32.04 -21.19 -7.89
CA ARG A 13 -32.37 -22.29 -8.80
C ARG A 13 -31.14 -22.61 -9.65
N GLN A 14 -30.63 -23.84 -9.51
CA GLN A 14 -29.58 -24.34 -10.39
C GLN A 14 -30.11 -24.39 -11.83
N LYS A 15 -29.52 -23.58 -12.71
CA LYS A 15 -29.78 -23.64 -14.14
C LYS A 15 -29.28 -24.97 -14.70
N GLY A 16 -30.14 -25.69 -15.42
CA GLY A 16 -29.77 -26.91 -16.12
C GLY A 16 -28.64 -26.66 -17.14
N HIS A 17 -27.93 -27.72 -17.57
CA HIS A 17 -26.81 -27.59 -18.52
C HIS A 17 -27.19 -26.87 -19.84
N GLY A 18 -28.46 -26.89 -20.25
CA GLY A 18 -28.98 -26.18 -21.43
C GLY A 18 -29.43 -24.72 -21.21
N GLU A 19 -29.52 -24.24 -19.96
CA GLU A 19 -30.00 -22.88 -19.64
C GLU A 19 -28.85 -21.86 -19.45
N ARG A 20 -27.60 -22.28 -19.72
CA ARG A 20 -26.40 -21.46 -19.58
C ARG A 20 -26.04 -20.85 -20.93
N GLY A 21 -26.34 -19.55 -21.13
CA GLY A 21 -25.92 -18.87 -22.35
C GLY A 21 -26.71 -17.62 -22.70
N LEU A 22 -26.58 -17.22 -23.96
CA LEU A 22 -27.42 -16.19 -24.59
C LEU A 22 -28.62 -16.90 -25.23
N SER A 23 -29.83 -16.61 -24.75
CA SER A 23 -31.05 -17.01 -25.44
C SER A 23 -31.54 -15.80 -26.23
N LEU A 24 -31.62 -15.94 -27.55
CA LEU A 24 -32.22 -14.95 -28.43
C LEU A 24 -33.56 -15.52 -28.87
N GLN A 25 -34.65 -14.84 -28.50
CA GLN A 25 -35.99 -15.19 -28.94
C GLN A 25 -36.46 -14.16 -29.95
N PHE A 26 -36.86 -14.64 -31.12
CA PHE A 26 -37.37 -13.82 -32.21
C PHE A 26 -38.84 -14.13 -32.40
N TRP A 27 -39.65 -13.09 -32.60
CA TRP A 27 -41.07 -13.21 -32.93
C TRP A 27 -41.27 -12.61 -34.32
N THR A 28 -41.73 -13.43 -35.26
CA THR A 28 -41.95 -13.03 -36.65
C THR A 28 -43.39 -13.30 -37.04
N ASP A 29 -43.98 -12.42 -37.85
CA ASP A 29 -45.33 -12.59 -38.39
C ASP A 29 -45.34 -13.72 -39.43
N PRO A 30 -46.19 -14.76 -39.30
CA PRO A 30 -46.26 -15.85 -40.27
C PRO A 30 -46.76 -15.43 -41.65
N THR A 31 -47.35 -14.25 -41.79
CA THR A 31 -47.93 -13.76 -43.07
C THR A 31 -46.95 -12.98 -43.93
N CYS A 32 -45.75 -12.66 -43.42
CA CYS A 32 -44.76 -11.85 -44.11
C CYS A 32 -43.54 -12.69 -44.50
N GLU A 33 -43.32 -12.92 -45.80
CA GLU A 33 -42.14 -13.64 -46.35
C GLU A 33 -40.86 -12.77 -46.34
N SER A 34 -40.56 -12.11 -45.22
CA SER A 34 -39.31 -11.38 -45.06
C SER A 34 -38.22 -12.29 -44.50
N THR A 35 -37.07 -12.38 -45.19
CA THR A 35 -35.90 -13.11 -44.67
C THR A 35 -35.27 -12.33 -43.50
N MET A 36 -35.11 -13.00 -42.36
CA MET A 36 -34.45 -12.42 -41.18
C MET A 36 -32.95 -12.73 -41.21
N ASP A 37 -32.12 -11.69 -41.30
CA ASP A 37 -30.67 -11.81 -41.15
C ASP A 37 -30.24 -11.31 -39.76
N VAL A 38 -29.48 -12.13 -39.05
CA VAL A 38 -29.01 -11.85 -37.67
C VAL A 38 -27.48 -11.87 -37.65
N LYS A 39 -26.88 -10.68 -37.55
CA LYS A 39 -25.43 -10.53 -37.42
C LYS A 39 -25.04 -10.27 -35.96
N VAL A 40 -24.36 -11.23 -35.34
CA VAL A 40 -23.79 -11.08 -34.00
C VAL A 40 -22.32 -10.68 -34.11
N THR A 41 -21.95 -9.53 -33.54
CA THR A 41 -20.56 -9.05 -33.48
C THR A 41 -20.07 -8.96 -32.04
N VAL A 42 -18.77 -9.15 -31.84
CA VAL A 42 -18.14 -9.01 -30.52
C VAL A 42 -17.56 -7.62 -30.39
N ASP A 43 -18.07 -6.86 -29.43
CA ASP A 43 -17.48 -5.57 -29.03
C ASP A 43 -16.35 -5.80 -28.03
N VAL A 44 -15.13 -5.94 -28.52
CA VAL A 44 -13.94 -6.21 -27.69
C VAL A 44 -13.68 -5.04 -26.74
N LEU A 45 -13.78 -3.80 -27.22
CA LEU A 45 -13.45 -2.60 -26.43
C LEU A 45 -14.48 -2.37 -25.32
N GLY A 46 -15.77 -2.45 -25.65
CA GLY A 46 -16.83 -2.35 -24.64
C GLY A 46 -16.83 -3.53 -23.67
N SER A 47 -16.44 -4.73 -24.10
CA SER A 47 -16.25 -5.88 -23.21
C SER A 47 -15.11 -5.65 -22.22
N LEU A 48 -13.96 -5.13 -22.68
CA LEU A 48 -12.82 -4.79 -21.83
C LEU A 48 -13.19 -3.70 -20.81
N GLY A 49 -13.90 -2.65 -21.24
CA GLY A 49 -14.37 -1.58 -20.36
C GLY A 49 -15.32 -2.08 -19.26
N LYS A 50 -16.26 -2.96 -19.62
CA LYS A 50 -17.15 -3.62 -18.65
C LYS A 50 -16.38 -4.52 -17.68
N LEU A 51 -15.34 -5.21 -18.15
CA LEU A 51 -14.47 -6.02 -17.30
C LEU A 51 -13.73 -5.16 -16.27
N TYR A 52 -13.17 -4.01 -16.70
CA TYR A 52 -12.51 -3.07 -15.81
C TYR A 52 -13.45 -2.56 -14.70
N MET A 53 -14.66 -2.12 -15.06
CA MET A 53 -15.62 -1.61 -14.07
C MET A 53 -15.98 -2.65 -13.01
N ARG A 54 -15.96 -3.93 -13.40
CA ARG A 54 -16.28 -5.08 -12.54
C ARG A 54 -15.13 -5.47 -11.61
N TYR A 55 -13.89 -5.34 -12.07
CA TYR A 55 -12.68 -5.72 -11.34
C TYR A 55 -11.85 -4.51 -10.86
N ARG A 56 -12.44 -3.31 -10.78
CA ARG A 56 -11.71 -2.08 -10.40
C ARG A 56 -10.90 -2.18 -9.11
N THR A 57 -11.39 -2.91 -8.11
CA THR A 57 -10.71 -3.10 -6.81
C THR A 57 -9.52 -4.05 -6.89
N VAL A 58 -9.45 -4.91 -7.92
CA VAL A 58 -8.28 -5.76 -8.20
C VAL A 58 -7.04 -4.90 -8.43
N PHE A 59 -7.19 -3.76 -9.08
CA PHE A 59 -6.11 -2.80 -9.31
C PHE A 59 -5.65 -2.06 -8.05
N ALA A 60 -6.32 -2.23 -6.90
CA ALA A 60 -5.78 -1.81 -5.61
C ALA A 60 -5.14 -2.98 -4.85
N ALA A 61 -5.73 -4.18 -4.95
CA ALA A 61 -5.31 -5.35 -4.17
C ALA A 61 -4.08 -6.08 -4.76
N PHE A 62 -4.11 -6.43 -6.04
CA PHE A 62 -3.04 -7.22 -6.67
C PHE A 62 -1.71 -6.45 -6.78
N PRO A 63 -1.71 -5.13 -7.02
CA PRO A 63 -0.48 -4.37 -6.93
C PRO A 63 0.15 -4.36 -5.53
N LEU A 64 -0.66 -4.35 -4.46
CA LEU A 64 -0.16 -4.50 -3.10
C LEU A 64 0.46 -5.88 -2.86
N LEU A 65 -0.13 -6.95 -3.42
CA LEU A 65 0.48 -8.29 -3.44
C LEU A 65 1.90 -8.23 -4.04
N ILE A 66 2.04 -7.62 -5.22
CA ILE A 66 3.33 -7.55 -5.94
C ILE A 66 4.34 -6.75 -5.12
N VAL A 67 3.97 -5.56 -4.65
CA VAL A 67 4.87 -4.67 -3.88
C VAL A 67 5.29 -5.32 -2.55
N ALA A 68 4.39 -6.02 -1.87
CA ALA A 68 4.72 -6.74 -0.64
C ALA A 68 5.70 -7.90 -0.87
N VAL A 69 5.55 -8.64 -1.98
CA VAL A 69 6.50 -9.71 -2.38
C VAL A 69 7.85 -9.12 -2.77
N VAL A 70 7.87 -8.01 -3.50
CA VAL A 70 9.12 -7.31 -3.87
C VAL A 70 9.83 -6.80 -2.62
N LEU A 71 9.15 -6.11 -1.71
CA LEU A 71 9.73 -5.67 -0.44
C LEU A 71 10.25 -6.83 0.40
N ARG A 72 9.52 -7.96 0.45
CA ARG A 72 9.97 -9.16 1.15
C ARG A 72 11.30 -9.66 0.59
N MET A 73 11.46 -9.64 -0.72
CA MET A 73 12.70 -10.03 -1.37
C MET A 73 13.83 -9.03 -1.08
N GLN A 74 13.57 -7.72 -1.12
CA GLN A 74 14.54 -6.69 -0.73
C GLN A 74 15.04 -6.88 0.70
N PHE A 75 14.14 -7.08 1.67
CA PHE A 75 14.53 -7.35 3.06
C PHE A 75 15.31 -8.65 3.21
N ARG A 76 14.94 -9.71 2.47
CA ARG A 76 15.69 -10.97 2.49
C ARG A 76 17.12 -10.78 1.99
N VAL A 77 17.30 -10.06 0.88
CA VAL A 77 18.63 -9.76 0.33
C VAL A 77 19.39 -8.89 1.33
N TYR A 78 18.80 -7.79 1.81
CA TYR A 78 19.39 -6.89 2.79
C TYR A 78 19.89 -7.59 4.06
N ASP A 79 19.09 -8.49 4.64
CA ASP A 79 19.50 -9.22 5.84
C ASP A 79 20.64 -10.21 5.56
N THR A 80 20.82 -10.69 4.32
CA THR A 80 21.91 -11.60 3.93
C THR A 80 23.19 -10.85 3.51
N THR A 81 23.09 -9.93 2.56
CA THR A 81 24.23 -9.25 1.94
C THR A 81 24.64 -7.97 2.67
N GLY A 82 23.70 -7.35 3.38
CA GLY A 82 23.88 -6.02 3.99
C GLY A 82 23.64 -4.84 3.04
N THR A 83 23.31 -5.10 1.77
CA THR A 83 23.02 -4.09 0.76
C THR A 83 21.52 -4.08 0.44
N PHE A 84 20.92 -2.89 0.32
CA PHE A 84 19.50 -2.76 0.01
C PHE A 84 19.34 -2.47 -1.48
N ILE A 85 19.04 -3.54 -2.21
CA ILE A 85 18.88 -3.52 -3.66
C ILE A 85 17.73 -2.61 -4.11
N SER A 86 17.82 -2.14 -5.35
CA SER A 86 16.78 -1.31 -5.96
C SER A 86 15.46 -2.07 -6.13
N PHE A 87 14.35 -1.34 -6.22
CA PHE A 87 13.03 -1.95 -6.41
C PHE A 87 12.94 -2.71 -7.74
N SER A 88 13.53 -2.19 -8.81
CA SER A 88 13.54 -2.83 -10.14
C SER A 88 14.35 -4.13 -10.17
N GLU A 89 15.51 -4.17 -9.51
CA GLU A 89 16.32 -5.38 -9.37
C GLU A 89 15.56 -6.47 -8.59
N SER A 90 14.95 -6.09 -7.47
CA SER A 90 14.12 -7.02 -6.70
C SER A 90 12.87 -7.48 -7.46
N LEU A 91 12.29 -6.62 -8.31
CA LEU A 91 11.18 -6.99 -9.17
C LEU A 91 11.62 -8.03 -10.21
N ASP A 92 12.77 -7.86 -10.87
CA ASP A 92 13.30 -8.87 -11.82
C ASP A 92 13.53 -10.23 -11.15
N MET A 93 14.13 -10.24 -9.95
CA MET A 93 14.29 -11.47 -9.17
C MET A 93 12.95 -12.13 -8.82
N CYS A 94 11.95 -11.33 -8.45
CA CYS A 94 10.61 -11.82 -8.13
C CYS A 94 9.89 -12.37 -9.37
N LEU A 95 10.06 -11.75 -10.54
CA LEU A 95 9.47 -12.19 -11.80
C LEU A 95 10.02 -13.53 -12.28
N ARG A 96 11.29 -13.83 -12.00
CA ARG A 96 11.91 -15.12 -12.37
C ARG A 96 11.52 -16.28 -11.46
N GLN A 97 11.13 -16.01 -10.22
CA GLN A 97 10.97 -17.05 -9.20
C GLN A 97 9.64 -16.97 -8.44
N SER A 98 9.41 -15.91 -7.66
CA SER A 98 8.33 -15.88 -6.67
C SER A 98 6.96 -15.59 -7.26
N ILE A 99 6.86 -14.61 -8.16
CA ILE A 99 5.59 -14.16 -8.74
C ILE A 99 4.93 -15.25 -9.61
N PRO A 100 5.65 -15.94 -10.52
CA PRO A 100 5.05 -17.02 -11.32
C PRO A 100 4.50 -18.14 -10.43
N LEU A 101 5.24 -18.54 -9.39
CA LEU A 101 4.80 -19.57 -8.44
C LEU A 101 3.56 -19.14 -7.66
N ILE A 102 3.51 -17.88 -7.21
CA ILE A 102 2.34 -17.34 -6.51
C ILE A 102 1.14 -17.30 -7.44
N LEU A 103 1.25 -16.76 -8.65
CA LEU A 103 0.14 -16.71 -9.62
C LEU A 103 -0.35 -18.11 -9.98
N LEU A 104 0.55 -19.07 -10.18
CA LEU A 104 0.22 -20.47 -10.43
C LEU A 104 -0.49 -21.12 -9.21
N SER A 105 -0.02 -20.85 -7.99
CA SER A 105 -0.70 -21.35 -6.79
C SER A 105 -2.10 -20.76 -6.62
N LEU A 106 -2.28 -19.47 -6.96
CA LEU A 106 -3.57 -18.80 -6.87
C LEU A 106 -4.52 -19.28 -7.98
N THR A 107 -4.03 -19.65 -9.17
CA THR A 107 -4.88 -20.24 -10.22
C THR A 107 -5.35 -21.62 -9.84
N PHE A 108 -4.45 -22.45 -9.30
CA PHE A 108 -4.84 -23.76 -8.76
C PHE A 108 -5.84 -23.63 -7.61
N LEU A 109 -5.64 -22.64 -6.73
CA LEU A 109 -6.60 -22.34 -5.67
C LEU A 109 -7.96 -21.92 -6.26
N SER A 110 -7.98 -21.01 -7.24
CA SER A 110 -9.21 -20.58 -7.92
C SER A 110 -9.95 -21.74 -8.60
N LEU A 111 -9.24 -22.67 -9.22
CA LEU A 111 -9.81 -23.86 -9.84
C LEU A 111 -10.37 -24.84 -8.80
N SER A 112 -9.63 -25.07 -7.71
CA SER A 112 -10.05 -25.93 -6.59
C SER A 112 -11.33 -25.44 -5.90
N MET A 113 -11.50 -24.12 -5.81
CA MET A 113 -12.69 -23.49 -5.22
C MET A 113 -13.98 -23.69 -6.00
N THR A 114 -13.92 -24.24 -7.22
CA THR A 114 -15.12 -24.60 -8.00
C THR A 114 -15.78 -25.90 -7.48
N GLY A 115 -15.12 -26.64 -6.58
CA GLY A 115 -15.63 -27.87 -5.96
C GLY A 115 -16.02 -27.74 -4.48
N SER A 116 -16.29 -28.87 -3.84
CA SER A 116 -16.67 -29.02 -2.42
C SER A 116 -15.66 -28.47 -1.39
N TRP A 117 -14.51 -27.94 -1.81
CA TRP A 117 -13.51 -27.33 -0.93
C TRP A 117 -13.87 -25.92 -0.44
N ALA A 118 -14.64 -25.15 -1.22
CA ALA A 118 -15.14 -23.84 -0.78
C ALA A 118 -16.03 -23.97 0.48
N LEU A 119 -16.79 -25.07 0.56
CA LEU A 119 -17.62 -25.47 1.72
C LEU A 119 -16.81 -25.81 2.98
N ALA A 120 -15.51 -26.11 2.87
CA ALA A 120 -14.64 -26.46 4.00
C ALA A 120 -13.92 -25.23 4.56
N LEU A 121 -13.39 -24.35 3.68
CA LEU A 121 -12.72 -23.12 4.10
C LEU A 121 -13.70 -22.10 4.72
N GLY A 122 -14.90 -21.97 4.15
CA GLY A 122 -15.98 -21.17 4.73
C GLY A 122 -16.41 -21.69 6.11
N ARG A 123 -16.43 -23.02 6.29
CA ARG A 123 -16.75 -23.68 7.57
C ARG A 123 -15.68 -23.48 8.64
N PHE A 124 -14.41 -23.47 8.25
CA PHE A 124 -13.29 -23.23 9.16
C PHE A 124 -13.31 -21.80 9.69
N TRP A 125 -13.69 -20.81 8.86
CA TRP A 125 -13.77 -19.41 9.28
C TRP A 125 -15.07 -19.09 10.05
N ASN A 126 -16.19 -19.75 9.72
CA ASN A 126 -17.50 -19.55 10.37
C ASN A 126 -17.74 -20.42 11.63
N TRP A 127 -16.73 -20.67 12.46
CA TRP A 127 -16.91 -21.38 13.75
C TRP A 127 -17.88 -20.66 14.72
N ARG A 128 -18.39 -19.46 14.40
CA ARG A 128 -19.45 -18.79 15.17
C ARG A 128 -20.83 -18.98 14.54
N HIS A 129 -21.57 -19.93 15.10
CA HIS A 129 -23.04 -19.93 15.20
C HIS A 129 -23.84 -19.55 13.95
N THR A 130 -23.90 -20.43 12.95
CA THR A 130 -25.04 -20.45 12.02
C THR A 130 -25.38 -21.87 11.62
N THR A 131 -26.67 -22.19 11.72
CA THR A 131 -27.30 -23.43 11.25
C THR A 131 -26.99 -23.70 9.78
N PRO A 132 -26.96 -24.96 9.34
CA PRO A 132 -26.59 -25.34 7.98
C PRO A 132 -27.65 -24.84 6.98
N ASN A 133 -27.39 -23.71 6.32
CA ASN A 133 -28.18 -23.27 5.18
C ASN A 133 -27.65 -23.95 3.91
N PRO A 134 -28.51 -24.52 3.04
CA PRO A 134 -28.10 -25.23 1.82
C PRO A 134 -27.59 -24.32 0.70
N ALA A 135 -27.58 -23.00 0.91
CA ALA A 135 -27.04 -22.01 -0.03
C ALA A 135 -25.96 -21.17 0.67
N ASP A 136 -24.69 -21.53 0.47
CA ASP A 136 -23.55 -20.76 0.96
C ASP A 136 -23.35 -19.51 0.09
N PHE A 137 -23.83 -18.37 0.58
CA PHE A 137 -23.78 -17.09 -0.13
C PHE A 137 -22.38 -16.45 -0.19
N HIS A 138 -21.42 -16.94 0.61
CA HIS A 138 -20.06 -16.38 0.73
C HIS A 138 -19.01 -17.05 -0.18
N SER A 139 -19.39 -18.07 -0.95
CA SER A 139 -18.44 -18.80 -1.80
C SER A 139 -17.82 -17.93 -2.91
N ASN A 140 -18.47 -16.82 -3.26
CA ASN A 140 -18.05 -15.88 -4.31
C ASN A 140 -17.30 -14.66 -3.75
N ASP A 141 -16.97 -14.65 -2.46
CA ASP A 141 -16.25 -13.53 -1.83
C ASP A 141 -14.71 -13.65 -1.94
N LEU A 142 -14.19 -14.71 -2.58
CA LEU A 142 -12.75 -15.00 -2.64
C LEU A 142 -12.13 -14.75 -4.03
N LEU A 143 -10.88 -14.30 -4.07
CA LEU A 143 -10.02 -14.14 -5.27
C LEU A 143 -10.63 -13.26 -6.38
N THR A 144 -11.30 -13.89 -7.35
CA THR A 144 -11.97 -13.24 -8.50
C THR A 144 -13.49 -13.28 -8.38
N GLY A 145 -14.01 -13.94 -7.35
CA GLY A 145 -15.43 -14.02 -7.06
C GLY A 145 -16.28 -14.79 -8.08
N THR A 146 -15.67 -15.61 -8.93
CA THR A 146 -16.34 -16.42 -9.95
C THR A 146 -16.03 -17.91 -9.79
N GLN A 147 -17.04 -18.76 -9.95
CA GLN A 147 -16.90 -20.22 -9.90
C GLN A 147 -16.75 -20.88 -11.27
N ASP A 148 -16.61 -20.12 -12.36
CA ASP A 148 -16.54 -20.67 -13.71
C ASP A 148 -15.09 -21.11 -14.04
N PRO A 149 -14.78 -22.41 -14.21
CA PRO A 149 -13.42 -22.88 -14.53
C PRO A 149 -12.88 -22.34 -15.85
N PHE A 150 -13.78 -21.95 -16.75
CA PHE A 150 -13.43 -21.33 -18.04
C PHE A 150 -12.61 -20.04 -17.85
N LEU A 151 -12.79 -19.32 -16.74
CA LEU A 151 -12.09 -18.07 -16.45
C LEU A 151 -10.73 -18.26 -15.77
N TRP A 152 -10.14 -19.46 -15.80
CA TRP A 152 -8.83 -19.74 -15.18
C TRP A 152 -7.70 -18.82 -15.65
N PHE A 153 -7.75 -18.38 -16.92
CA PHE A 153 -6.74 -17.48 -17.52
C PHE A 153 -6.85 -16.03 -17.03
N LEU A 154 -7.97 -15.65 -16.40
CA LEU A 154 -8.22 -14.28 -15.94
C LEU A 154 -7.24 -13.87 -14.85
N LEU A 155 -6.91 -14.79 -13.94
CA LEU A 155 -6.04 -14.50 -12.80
C LEU A 155 -4.57 -14.28 -13.19
N PRO A 156 -3.93 -15.11 -14.04
CA PRO A 156 -2.62 -14.80 -14.61
C PRO A 156 -2.62 -13.51 -15.42
N LEU A 157 -3.68 -13.26 -16.20
CA LEU A 157 -3.82 -12.03 -16.99
C LEU A 157 -3.85 -10.79 -16.07
N ILE A 158 -4.67 -10.83 -15.03
CA ILE A 158 -4.72 -9.79 -13.98
C ILE A 158 -3.34 -9.61 -13.36
N GLY A 159 -2.65 -10.70 -13.02
CA GLY A 159 -1.29 -10.66 -12.46
C GLY A 159 -0.31 -9.93 -13.37
N VAL A 160 -0.26 -10.29 -14.66
CA VAL A 160 0.61 -9.66 -15.66
C VAL A 160 0.30 -8.18 -15.83
N VAL A 161 -0.99 -7.82 -15.93
CA VAL A 161 -1.40 -6.41 -16.02
C VAL A 161 -0.99 -5.65 -14.76
N CYS A 162 -1.20 -6.20 -13.57
CA CYS A 162 -0.83 -5.55 -12.31
C CYS A 162 0.68 -5.37 -12.16
N ILE A 163 1.50 -6.32 -12.63
CA ILE A 163 2.96 -6.17 -12.72
C ILE A 163 3.33 -4.97 -13.59
N GLY A 164 2.70 -4.86 -14.76
CA GLY A 164 2.88 -3.71 -15.66
C GLY A 164 2.50 -2.39 -14.98
N VAL A 165 1.36 -2.33 -14.30
CA VAL A 165 0.94 -1.13 -13.57
C VAL A 165 1.91 -0.79 -12.42
N CYS A 166 2.39 -1.78 -11.66
CA CYS A 166 3.43 -1.57 -10.65
C CYS A 166 4.73 -1.01 -11.24
N ALA A 167 5.16 -1.53 -12.40
CA ALA A 167 6.35 -1.03 -13.09
C ALA A 167 6.15 0.41 -13.59
N VAL A 168 4.99 0.72 -14.19
CA VAL A 168 4.65 2.08 -14.63
C VAL A 168 4.64 3.05 -13.44
N LEU A 169 4.00 2.68 -12.32
CA LEU A 169 4.01 3.52 -11.12
C LEU A 169 5.43 3.71 -10.58
N HIS A 170 6.25 2.65 -10.57
CA HIS A 170 7.65 2.74 -10.18
C HIS A 170 8.42 3.75 -11.05
N PHE A 171 8.35 3.65 -12.38
CA PHE A 171 9.01 4.60 -13.27
C PHE A 171 8.43 6.01 -13.17
N ALA A 172 7.12 6.15 -12.99
CA ALA A 172 6.47 7.45 -12.77
C ALA A 172 6.97 8.11 -11.48
N THR A 173 7.12 7.34 -10.39
CA THR A 173 7.67 7.87 -9.14
C THR A 173 9.14 8.26 -9.27
N LEU A 174 9.95 7.50 -10.02
CA LEU A 174 11.33 7.89 -10.31
C LEU A 174 11.39 9.21 -11.08
N ALA A 175 10.61 9.34 -12.15
CA ALA A 175 10.53 10.57 -12.94
C ALA A 175 10.04 11.75 -12.08
N LEU A 176 9.07 11.52 -11.19
CA LEU A 176 8.59 12.53 -10.24
C LEU A 176 9.70 12.96 -9.26
N THR A 177 10.40 12.01 -8.64
CA THR A 177 11.44 12.35 -7.65
C THR A 177 12.65 13.01 -8.31
N GLN A 178 13.00 12.62 -9.54
CA GLN A 178 14.08 13.25 -10.30
C GLN A 178 13.71 14.68 -10.72
N SER A 179 12.50 14.88 -11.27
CA SER A 179 12.04 16.22 -11.65
C SER A 179 11.96 17.16 -10.44
N LEU A 180 11.41 16.71 -9.32
CA LEU A 180 11.41 17.48 -8.07
C LEU A 180 12.83 17.75 -7.56
N GLY A 181 13.75 16.78 -7.66
CA GLY A 181 15.15 16.95 -7.29
C GLY A 181 15.86 18.03 -8.11
N ILE A 182 15.61 18.08 -9.42
CA ILE A 182 16.13 19.13 -10.33
C ILE A 182 15.55 20.49 -9.96
N VAL A 183 14.24 20.57 -9.71
CA VAL A 183 13.58 21.82 -9.29
C VAL A 183 14.16 22.32 -7.96
N CYS A 184 14.34 21.45 -6.97
CA CYS A 184 14.94 21.81 -5.69
C CYS A 184 16.40 22.29 -5.83
N ALA A 185 17.20 21.62 -6.67
CA ALA A 185 18.58 22.06 -6.95
C ALA A 185 18.60 23.42 -7.65
N TRP A 186 17.72 23.64 -8.63
CA TRP A 186 17.60 24.91 -9.35
C TRP A 186 17.17 26.06 -8.43
N ILE A 187 16.19 25.83 -7.55
CA ILE A 187 15.75 26.80 -6.54
C ILE A 187 16.92 27.17 -5.62
N THR A 188 17.65 26.17 -5.12
CA THR A 188 18.80 26.38 -4.22
C THR A 188 19.90 27.21 -4.90
N LEU A 189 20.20 26.91 -6.17
CA LEU A 189 21.17 27.66 -6.97
C LEU A 189 20.74 29.12 -7.17
N ARG A 190 19.45 29.37 -7.47
CA ARG A 190 18.89 30.72 -7.65
C ARG A 190 18.96 31.55 -6.37
N PHE A 191 18.64 30.96 -5.23
CA PHE A 191 18.74 31.65 -3.93
C PHE A 191 20.19 31.86 -3.49
N SER A 192 21.10 30.93 -3.80
CA SER A 192 22.53 31.08 -3.47
C SER A 192 23.21 32.18 -4.29
N LEU A 193 22.79 32.42 -5.52
CA LEU A 193 23.38 33.48 -6.37
C LEU A 193 22.98 34.90 -5.90
N GLY A 194 21.87 35.04 -5.17
CA GLY A 194 21.40 36.32 -4.60
C GLY A 194 22.03 36.66 -3.24
N GLN A 195 22.72 35.73 -2.59
CA GLN A 195 23.33 35.94 -1.27
C GLN A 195 24.86 35.90 -1.42
N GLY A 196 25.42 37.02 -1.91
CA GLY A 196 26.85 37.18 -2.12
C GLY A 196 27.68 37.01 -0.84
N LYS A 197 28.86 36.40 -0.98
CA LYS A 197 29.98 36.40 -0.01
C LYS A 197 29.63 35.98 1.42
N ASP A 198 29.46 34.68 1.64
CA ASP A 198 29.74 34.06 2.95
C ASP A 198 30.33 32.66 2.74
N GLU A 199 31.46 32.62 2.02
CA GLU A 199 32.16 31.41 1.53
C GLU A 199 32.81 30.53 2.61
N ARG A 200 32.61 30.79 3.91
CA ARG A 200 33.31 30.01 4.97
C ARG A 200 32.45 29.31 6.00
N ARG A 201 31.11 29.36 5.91
CA ARG A 201 30.24 28.71 6.92
C ARG A 201 29.05 27.91 6.39
N ARG A 202 28.91 27.71 5.08
CA ARG A 202 27.76 27.01 4.47
C ARG A 202 28.15 25.93 3.44
N ALA A 203 29.32 25.33 3.58
CA ALA A 203 29.54 24.02 2.98
C ALA A 203 28.69 23.02 3.77
N HIS A 204 27.83 22.28 3.07
CA HIS A 204 26.80 21.36 3.60
C HIS A 204 25.52 22.06 4.05
N PRO A 205 24.46 22.14 3.21
CA PRO A 205 23.13 22.07 3.78
C PRO A 205 23.11 20.82 4.66
N ALA A 206 22.78 20.95 5.94
CA ALA A 206 22.62 19.82 6.83
C ALA A 206 21.50 18.94 6.25
N SER A 207 21.90 17.99 5.40
CA SER A 207 21.02 17.39 4.39
C SER A 207 19.94 16.50 5.00
N PHE A 208 20.14 16.14 6.27
CA PHE A 208 19.13 15.71 7.23
C PHE A 208 19.40 16.44 8.55
N ALA A 209 19.09 17.74 8.63
CA ALA A 209 19.30 18.51 9.84
C ALA A 209 18.61 17.80 11.03
N PRO A 210 19.35 17.35 12.06
CA PRO A 210 18.75 16.73 13.21
C PRO A 210 17.97 17.81 13.95
N SER A 211 16.64 17.84 13.74
CA SER A 211 15.78 18.56 14.66
C SER A 211 15.91 17.89 16.03
N SER A 212 15.96 18.71 17.09
CA SER A 212 16.16 18.16 18.43
C SER A 212 15.12 17.07 18.73
N PRO A 213 15.51 15.94 19.33
CA PRO A 213 14.60 14.81 19.57
C PRO A 213 13.37 15.24 20.38
N ARG A 214 13.54 16.23 21.28
CA ARG A 214 12.45 16.88 22.02
C ARG A 214 11.46 17.60 21.12
N ARG A 215 11.93 18.42 20.17
CA ARG A 215 11.04 19.16 19.24
C ARG A 215 10.28 18.19 18.34
N ARG A 216 10.93 17.10 17.94
CA ARG A 216 10.32 16.03 17.14
C ARG A 216 9.18 15.35 17.90
N MET A 217 9.47 14.82 19.09
CA MET A 217 8.47 14.18 19.96
C MET A 217 7.29 15.11 20.24
N ILE A 218 7.54 16.40 20.50
CA ILE A 218 6.48 17.40 20.69
C ILE A 218 5.67 17.58 19.40
N THR A 219 6.32 17.68 18.24
CA THR A 219 5.63 17.87 16.96
C THR A 219 4.79 16.64 16.59
N THR A 220 5.31 15.42 16.78
CA THR A 220 4.54 14.20 16.56
C THR A 220 3.43 14.03 17.59
N ALA A 221 3.64 14.38 18.86
CA ALA A 221 2.57 14.37 19.86
C ALA A 221 1.44 15.36 19.51
N ILE A 222 1.77 16.57 19.09
CA ILE A 222 0.79 17.57 18.63
C ILE A 222 0.05 17.07 17.38
N LEU A 223 0.77 16.50 16.41
CA LEU A 223 0.16 15.95 15.19
C LEU A 223 -0.80 14.79 15.51
N LEU A 224 -0.38 13.85 16.37
CA LEU A 224 -1.22 12.72 16.77
C LEU A 224 -2.44 13.19 17.57
N PHE A 225 -2.27 14.18 18.45
CA PHE A 225 -3.38 14.81 19.15
C PHE A 225 -4.38 15.45 18.16
N LEU A 226 -3.89 16.22 17.19
CA LEU A 226 -4.72 16.86 16.16
C LEU A 226 -5.50 15.83 15.32
N VAL A 227 -4.89 14.70 14.98
CA VAL A 227 -5.55 13.59 14.28
C VAL A 227 -6.57 12.87 15.17
N SER A 228 -6.30 12.79 16.47
CA SER A 228 -7.24 12.21 17.42
C SER A 228 -8.49 13.06 17.62
N THR A 229 -8.41 14.38 17.46
CA THR A 229 -9.50 15.30 17.83
C THR A 229 -10.20 15.97 16.65
N PHE A 230 -9.46 16.39 15.62
CA PHE A 230 -9.99 17.27 14.57
C PHE A 230 -9.84 16.71 13.16
N ILE A 231 -8.77 15.97 12.89
CA ILE A 231 -8.37 15.62 11.52
C ILE A 231 -8.53 14.11 11.28
N PRO A 232 -9.22 13.68 10.20
CA PRO A 232 -9.31 12.26 9.86
C PRO A 232 -7.93 11.71 9.54
N TYR A 233 -7.63 10.49 9.98
CA TYR A 233 -6.30 9.89 9.78
C TYR A 233 -5.94 9.74 8.30
N GLN A 234 -6.92 9.67 7.40
CA GLN A 234 -6.72 9.64 5.94
C GLN A 234 -6.04 10.92 5.43
N PHE A 235 -6.33 12.08 6.01
CA PHE A 235 -5.63 13.33 5.70
C PHE A 235 -4.18 13.28 6.19
N ALA A 236 -3.97 12.81 7.43
CA ALA A 236 -2.62 12.65 7.96
C ALA A 236 -1.79 11.66 7.14
N TYR A 237 -2.41 10.60 6.61
CA TYR A 237 -1.78 9.68 5.67
C TYR A 237 -1.34 10.37 4.37
N LEU A 238 -2.20 11.21 3.78
CA LEU A 238 -1.86 12.00 2.60
C LEU A 238 -0.66 12.92 2.88
N VAL A 239 -0.66 13.62 4.02
CA VAL A 239 0.47 14.47 4.43
C VAL A 239 1.74 13.64 4.63
N ALA A 240 1.65 12.47 5.25
CA ALA A 240 2.77 11.55 5.42
C ALA A 240 3.35 11.09 4.07
N CYS A 241 2.50 10.76 3.08
CA CYS A 241 2.95 10.46 1.72
C CYS A 241 3.68 11.65 1.08
N LEU A 242 3.18 12.88 1.21
CA LEU A 242 3.84 14.08 0.69
C LEU A 242 5.22 14.29 1.33
N VAL A 243 5.30 14.19 2.66
CA VAL A 243 6.57 14.26 3.40
C VAL A 243 7.53 13.16 2.96
N GLN A 244 7.02 11.95 2.73
CA GLN A 244 7.83 10.83 2.23
C GLN A 244 8.38 11.10 0.81
N VAL A 245 7.59 11.70 -0.09
CA VAL A 245 8.09 12.13 -1.42
C VAL A 245 9.27 13.09 -1.27
N PHE A 246 9.15 14.13 -0.44
CA PHE A 246 10.25 15.06 -0.19
C PHE A 246 11.47 14.37 0.46
N THR A 247 11.24 13.40 1.33
CA THR A 247 12.29 12.61 1.96
C THR A 247 13.07 11.79 0.94
N VAL A 248 12.38 11.15 -0.01
CA VAL A 248 13.00 10.39 -1.10
C VAL A 248 13.77 11.33 -2.05
N VAL A 249 13.23 12.50 -2.37
CA VAL A 249 13.93 13.51 -3.19
C VAL A 249 15.25 13.94 -2.52
N ARG A 250 15.24 14.21 -1.22
CA ARG A 250 16.46 14.54 -0.45
C ARG A 250 17.44 13.37 -0.41
N ALA A 251 16.94 12.16 -0.20
CA ALA A 251 17.76 10.94 -0.22
C ALA A 251 18.46 10.76 -1.58
N LEU A 252 17.75 11.01 -2.70
CA LEU A 252 18.28 10.96 -4.05
C LEU A 252 19.39 11.99 -4.26
N GLN A 253 19.18 13.23 -3.83
CA GLN A 253 20.19 14.29 -3.92
C GLN A 253 21.46 13.90 -3.16
N VAL A 254 21.34 13.46 -1.91
CA VAL A 254 22.47 13.00 -1.10
C VAL A 254 23.20 11.81 -1.72
N ALA A 255 22.46 10.82 -2.21
CA ALA A 255 23.05 9.66 -2.88
C ALA A 255 23.82 10.09 -4.15
N SER A 256 23.29 11.05 -4.92
CA SER A 256 23.92 11.56 -6.13
C SER A 256 25.19 12.39 -5.87
N GLU A 257 25.21 13.14 -4.75
CA GLU A 257 26.34 14.00 -4.35
C GLU A 257 27.48 13.19 -3.72
N VAL A 258 27.16 12.37 -2.72
CA VAL A 258 28.16 11.66 -1.90
C VAL A 258 28.61 10.35 -2.57
N LYS A 259 27.78 9.76 -3.44
CA LYS A 259 28.04 8.52 -4.19
C LYS A 259 28.56 7.36 -3.33
N SER A 260 28.10 7.25 -2.09
CA SER A 260 28.47 6.16 -1.18
C SER A 260 27.41 5.05 -1.17
N GLY A 261 27.83 3.80 -1.00
CA GLY A 261 26.94 2.63 -0.93
C GLY A 261 25.80 2.79 0.09
N PRO A 262 26.07 3.16 1.36
CA PRO A 262 25.02 3.30 2.37
C PRO A 262 23.96 4.36 2.04
N ASN A 263 24.33 5.42 1.31
CA ASN A 263 23.37 6.45 0.89
C ASN A 263 22.46 5.94 -0.24
N TYR A 264 22.98 5.10 -1.14
CA TYR A 264 22.15 4.40 -2.12
C TYR A 264 21.23 3.37 -1.47
N ASP A 265 21.72 2.62 -0.47
CA ASP A 265 20.90 1.68 0.30
C ASP A 265 19.72 2.39 0.98
N PHE A 266 19.98 3.53 1.63
CA PHE A 266 18.94 4.36 2.25
C PHE A 266 17.94 4.91 1.21
N TYR A 267 18.43 5.41 0.07
CA TYR A 267 17.56 5.87 -1.02
C TYR A 267 16.65 4.76 -1.54
N ASN A 268 17.20 3.57 -1.82
CA ASN A 268 16.45 2.42 -2.31
C ASN A 268 15.38 1.97 -1.30
N TYR A 269 15.73 2.00 0.00
CA TYR A 269 14.79 1.72 1.08
C TYR A 269 13.65 2.74 1.14
N ALA A 270 13.98 4.03 1.20
CA ALA A 270 12.99 5.10 1.27
C ALA A 270 12.05 5.11 0.04
N HIS A 271 12.59 4.83 -1.15
CA HIS A 271 11.82 4.70 -2.39
C HIS A 271 10.85 3.51 -2.35
N SER A 272 11.31 2.36 -1.83
CA SER A 272 10.48 1.15 -1.76
C SER A 272 9.35 1.31 -0.72
N ILE A 273 9.60 2.00 0.39
CA ILE A 273 8.55 2.38 1.35
C ILE A 273 7.58 3.40 0.75
N LEU A 274 8.05 4.37 -0.05
CA LEU A 274 7.16 5.29 -0.76
C LEU A 274 6.22 4.54 -1.70
N LEU A 275 6.70 3.56 -2.46
CA LEU A 275 5.87 2.74 -3.35
C LEU A 275 4.80 1.97 -2.57
N LEU A 276 5.15 1.38 -1.43
CA LEU A 276 4.18 0.74 -0.54
C LEU A 276 3.11 1.73 -0.07
N MET A 277 3.53 2.93 0.34
CA MET A 277 2.61 3.96 0.82
C MET A 277 1.67 4.46 -0.29
N LEU A 278 2.17 4.63 -1.52
CA LEU A 278 1.38 5.05 -2.67
C LEU A 278 0.32 4.03 -3.07
N TRP A 279 0.56 2.73 -2.88
CA TRP A 279 -0.44 1.70 -3.18
C TRP A 279 -1.58 1.61 -2.16
N VAL A 280 -1.35 2.08 -0.93
CA VAL A 280 -2.40 2.20 0.09
C VAL A 280 -3.18 3.51 -0.06
N LEU A 281 -2.60 4.53 -0.70
CA LEU A 281 -3.21 5.86 -0.86
C LEU A 281 -4.60 5.83 -1.55
N PRO A 282 -4.84 5.07 -2.64
CA PRO A 282 -6.16 4.97 -3.28
C PRO A 282 -7.28 4.47 -2.37
N ILE A 283 -6.97 3.75 -1.29
CA ILE A 283 -7.96 3.29 -0.32
C ILE A 283 -8.43 4.45 0.57
N ASN A 284 -7.52 5.37 0.89
CA ASN A 284 -7.77 6.51 1.77
C ASN A 284 -8.39 7.72 1.04
N LEU A 285 -8.07 7.91 -0.25
CA LEU A 285 -8.52 9.07 -1.03
C LEU A 285 -10.06 9.22 -1.15
N PRO A 286 -10.86 8.16 -1.40
CA PRO A 286 -12.31 8.30 -1.48
C PRO A 286 -12.93 8.76 -0.15
N ILE A 287 -12.45 8.22 0.98
CA ILE A 287 -12.92 8.60 2.31
C ILE A 287 -12.57 10.07 2.58
N LEU A 288 -11.35 10.47 2.23
CA LEU A 288 -10.91 11.85 2.35
C LEU A 288 -11.73 12.80 1.47
N ALA A 289 -12.04 12.42 0.23
CA ALA A 289 -12.84 13.24 -0.68
C ALA A 289 -14.26 13.47 -0.15
N VAL A 290 -14.90 12.43 0.41
CA VAL A 290 -16.21 12.56 1.07
C VAL A 290 -16.11 13.47 2.28
N TRP A 291 -15.06 13.33 3.09
CA TRP A 291 -14.83 14.22 4.23
C TRP A 291 -14.65 15.68 3.81
N ILE A 292 -13.82 15.98 2.80
CA ILE A 292 -13.62 17.35 2.29
C ILE A 292 -14.94 17.94 1.77
N ARG A 293 -15.71 17.16 1.00
CA ARG A 293 -17.02 17.61 0.50
C ARG A 293 -17.97 17.95 1.65
N ASN A 294 -18.02 17.11 2.67
CA ASN A 294 -18.91 17.32 3.80
C ASN A 294 -18.46 18.50 4.66
N LEU A 295 -17.15 18.70 4.83
CA LEU A 295 -16.57 19.86 5.49
C LEU A 295 -16.96 21.17 4.80
N ALA A 296 -16.98 21.16 3.46
CA ALA A 296 -17.37 22.31 2.65
C ALA A 296 -18.88 22.64 2.74
N VAL A 297 -19.74 21.64 2.99
CA VAL A 297 -21.21 21.82 3.01
C VAL A 297 -21.75 22.02 4.44
N HIS A 298 -21.24 21.28 5.42
CA HIS A 298 -21.75 21.25 6.80
C HIS A 298 -20.63 21.45 7.83
N TRP A 299 -19.94 22.59 7.76
CA TRP A 299 -18.81 22.92 8.66
C TRP A 299 -19.15 22.85 10.16
N LEU A 300 -20.40 23.12 10.55
CA LEU A 300 -20.83 23.22 11.95
C LEU A 300 -21.27 21.88 12.58
N THR A 301 -21.41 20.79 11.82
CA THR A 301 -21.81 19.49 12.38
C THR A 301 -20.58 18.71 12.84
N PRO A 302 -20.44 18.39 14.14
CA PRO A 302 -19.31 17.59 14.62
C PRO A 302 -19.37 16.20 13.98
N PHE A 303 -18.34 15.86 13.22
CA PHE A 303 -18.22 14.55 12.60
C PHE A 303 -17.87 13.50 13.65
N SER A 304 -18.64 12.41 13.72
CA SER A 304 -18.11 11.16 14.28
C SER A 304 -17.20 10.51 13.25
N SER A 305 -16.00 11.07 13.06
CA SER A 305 -14.95 10.36 12.35
C SER A 305 -14.45 9.25 13.27
N HIS A 306 -14.26 8.04 12.77
CA HIS A 306 -13.58 6.99 13.51
C HIS A 306 -12.10 7.39 13.66
N HIS A 307 -11.81 8.19 14.69
CA HIS A 307 -10.47 8.67 15.01
C HIS A 307 -9.62 7.52 15.57
N ASN A 308 -9.23 6.60 14.70
CA ASN A 308 -8.38 5.48 15.06
C ASN A 308 -6.91 5.88 14.85
N VAL A 309 -6.34 6.58 15.85
CA VAL A 309 -4.95 7.06 15.83
C VAL A 309 -3.95 5.92 15.60
N LEU A 310 -4.24 4.71 16.11
CA LEU A 310 -3.39 3.53 15.90
C LEU A 310 -3.28 3.12 14.43
N SER A 311 -4.23 3.54 13.59
CA SER A 311 -4.24 3.24 12.15
C SER A 311 -3.29 4.10 11.33
N ILE A 312 -2.67 5.14 11.94
CA ILE A 312 -1.78 6.07 11.25
C ILE A 312 -0.49 6.35 12.03
N MET A 313 -0.49 6.17 13.36
CA MET A 313 0.68 6.39 14.21
C MET A 313 1.93 5.66 13.69
N PRO A 314 1.88 4.37 13.28
CA PRO A 314 3.05 3.70 12.71
C PRO A 314 3.63 4.36 11.47
N PHE A 315 2.79 4.81 10.53
CA PHE A 315 3.27 5.52 9.33
C PHE A 315 3.88 6.87 9.67
N ILE A 316 3.29 7.63 10.59
CA ILE A 316 3.84 8.92 11.03
C ILE A 316 5.23 8.72 11.63
N LEU A 317 5.38 7.75 12.54
CA LEU A 317 6.68 7.44 13.16
C LEU A 317 7.70 6.90 12.15
N LEU A 318 7.27 6.06 11.20
CA LEU A 318 8.13 5.53 10.15
C LEU A 318 8.65 6.66 9.24
N VAL A 319 7.77 7.53 8.76
CA VAL A 319 8.14 8.70 7.96
C VAL A 319 9.03 9.63 8.77
N GLU A 320 8.76 9.83 10.06
CA GLU A 320 9.62 10.63 10.93
C GLU A 320 11.05 10.07 11.00
N ASN A 321 11.21 8.75 11.14
CA ASN A 321 12.54 8.12 11.12
C ASN A 321 13.24 8.31 9.77
N LEU A 322 12.52 8.10 8.67
CA LEU A 322 13.03 8.30 7.31
C LEU A 322 13.42 9.76 7.04
N THR A 323 12.66 10.74 7.54
CA THR A 323 13.02 12.16 7.40
C THR A 323 14.33 12.53 8.10
N THR A 324 14.85 11.65 8.95
CA THR A 324 16.13 11.84 9.65
C THR A 324 17.27 11.01 9.09
N GLY A 325 17.08 10.36 7.94
CA GLY A 325 18.11 9.55 7.30
C GLY A 325 18.34 8.20 7.98
N LYS A 326 17.44 7.77 8.87
CA LYS A 326 17.56 6.48 9.56
C LYS A 326 16.95 5.37 8.73
N MET A 327 17.76 4.36 8.45
CA MET A 327 17.35 3.13 7.78
C MET A 327 17.05 2.03 8.81
N VAL A 328 16.19 1.07 8.43
CA VAL A 328 15.93 -0.12 9.25
C VAL A 328 17.26 -0.84 9.53
N PRO A 329 17.59 -1.12 10.80
CA PRO A 329 18.77 -1.92 11.13
C PRO A 329 18.62 -3.34 10.60
N ARG A 330 19.74 -3.99 10.28
CA ARG A 330 19.73 -5.41 9.90
C ARG A 330 19.22 -6.25 11.07
N VAL A 331 18.30 -7.16 10.77
CA VAL A 331 17.70 -8.01 11.78
C VAL A 331 18.36 -9.38 11.73
N ALA A 332 19.15 -9.72 12.77
CA ALA A 332 19.73 -11.05 12.91
C ALA A 332 18.77 -12.02 13.64
N GLY A 333 18.77 -13.29 13.25
CA GLY A 333 18.07 -14.36 13.96
C GLY A 333 16.58 -14.53 13.61
N ARG A 334 15.74 -14.87 14.61
CA ARG A 334 14.33 -15.25 14.41
C ARG A 334 13.45 -14.10 13.92
N LEU A 335 13.79 -12.86 14.28
CA LEU A 335 13.01 -11.67 13.95
C LEU A 335 12.99 -11.36 12.44
N ARG A 336 14.02 -11.78 11.67
CA ARG A 336 14.01 -11.68 10.20
C ARG A 336 12.83 -12.45 9.58
N HIS A 337 12.53 -13.61 10.14
CA HIS A 337 11.40 -14.41 9.66
C HIS A 337 10.08 -13.69 9.92
N LEU A 338 9.97 -12.89 10.98
CA LEU A 338 8.76 -12.12 11.26
C LEU A 338 8.51 -11.05 10.20
N THR A 339 9.51 -10.27 9.78
CA THR A 339 9.37 -9.33 8.65
C THR A 339 8.91 -10.06 7.38
N SER A 340 9.51 -11.22 7.09
CA SER A 340 9.15 -12.04 5.93
C SER A 340 7.71 -12.56 6.00
N VAL A 341 7.27 -13.02 7.17
CA VAL A 341 5.93 -13.54 7.43
C VAL A 341 4.88 -12.43 7.34
N LEU A 342 5.15 -11.24 7.88
CA LEU A 342 4.21 -10.11 7.82
C LEU A 342 3.99 -9.63 6.38
N LEU A 343 5.08 -9.46 5.61
CA LEU A 343 4.99 -9.06 4.20
C LEU A 343 4.33 -10.14 3.35
N PHE A 344 4.69 -11.41 3.55
CA PHE A 344 4.08 -12.53 2.83
C PHE A 344 2.61 -12.74 3.19
N GLY A 345 2.25 -12.60 4.47
CA GLY A 345 0.87 -12.66 4.94
C GLY A 345 0.03 -11.52 4.37
N THR A 346 0.58 -10.31 4.30
CA THR A 346 -0.06 -9.17 3.63
C THR A 346 -0.28 -9.46 2.14
N ALA A 347 0.71 -10.05 1.46
CA ALA A 347 0.61 -10.48 0.08
C ALA A 347 -0.51 -11.52 -0.14
N ILE A 348 -0.53 -12.60 0.66
CA ILE A 348 -1.57 -13.63 0.58
C ILE A 348 -2.95 -13.04 0.84
N TYR A 349 -3.09 -12.21 1.89
CA TYR A 349 -4.36 -11.59 2.20
C TYR A 349 -4.83 -10.66 1.07
N ALA A 350 -3.92 -9.87 0.49
CA ALA A 350 -4.24 -9.01 -0.65
C ALA A 350 -4.71 -9.82 -1.87
N ALA A 351 -4.10 -10.97 -2.14
CA ALA A 351 -4.52 -11.87 -3.21
C ALA A 351 -5.92 -12.45 -2.97
N ILE A 352 -6.17 -12.97 -1.77
CA ILE A 352 -7.37 -13.77 -1.47
C ILE A 352 -8.58 -12.88 -1.16
N TYR A 353 -8.40 -11.90 -0.28
CA TYR A 353 -9.48 -11.08 0.29
C TYR A 353 -9.40 -9.61 -0.12
N GLY A 354 -8.32 -9.15 -0.74
CA GLY A 354 -8.11 -7.72 -1.01
C GLY A 354 -9.17 -7.10 -1.93
N VAL A 355 -9.81 -7.90 -2.79
CA VAL A 355 -10.87 -7.43 -3.70
C VAL A 355 -12.19 -7.17 -2.95
N SER A 356 -12.52 -8.02 -1.97
CA SER A 356 -13.75 -7.97 -1.17
C SER A 356 -13.61 -7.08 0.06
N CYS A 357 -12.44 -7.10 0.71
CA CYS A 357 -12.12 -6.38 1.94
C CYS A 357 -10.93 -5.41 1.73
N ALA A 358 -11.00 -4.54 0.72
CA ALA A 358 -9.92 -3.60 0.39
C ALA A 358 -9.53 -2.68 1.56
N TYR A 359 -10.48 -2.31 2.42
CA TYR A 359 -10.20 -1.48 3.60
C TYR A 359 -9.22 -2.13 4.57
N MET A 360 -9.17 -3.46 4.64
CA MET A 360 -8.30 -4.19 5.55
C MET A 360 -6.82 -4.12 5.13
N LEU A 361 -6.55 -3.87 3.84
CA LEU A 361 -5.20 -3.74 3.32
C LEU A 361 -4.44 -2.58 3.97
N HIS A 362 -5.11 -1.47 4.25
CA HIS A 362 -4.51 -0.35 5.00
C HIS A 362 -4.01 -0.82 6.37
N TYR A 363 -4.83 -1.57 7.11
CA TYR A 363 -4.47 -2.06 8.45
C TYR A 363 -3.32 -3.06 8.43
N LEU A 364 -3.26 -3.94 7.42
CA LEU A 364 -2.15 -4.89 7.26
C LEU A 364 -0.84 -4.19 6.96
N VAL A 365 -0.85 -3.21 6.04
CA VAL A 365 0.35 -2.42 5.74
C VAL A 365 0.73 -1.54 6.94
N ASN A 366 -0.24 -1.02 7.68
CA ASN A 366 0.02 -0.31 8.95
C ASN A 366 0.68 -1.22 10.00
N MET A 367 0.29 -2.49 10.07
CA MET A 367 0.95 -3.49 10.93
C MET A 367 2.39 -3.75 10.48
N VAL A 368 2.67 -3.81 9.17
CA VAL A 368 4.04 -3.87 8.65
C VAL A 368 4.83 -2.62 9.04
N ALA A 369 4.25 -1.42 8.90
CA ALA A 369 4.89 -0.18 9.32
C ALA A 369 5.17 -0.17 10.84
N ALA A 370 4.23 -0.66 11.66
CA ALA A 370 4.40 -0.75 13.11
C ALA A 370 5.56 -1.67 13.47
N TRP A 371 5.65 -2.83 12.80
CA TRP A 371 6.77 -3.74 12.95
C TRP A 371 8.11 -3.09 12.59
N LEU A 372 8.19 -2.35 11.48
CA LEU A 372 9.42 -1.65 11.09
C LEU A 372 9.82 -0.57 12.11
N VAL A 373 8.85 0.13 12.71
CA VAL A 373 9.12 1.10 13.78
C VAL A 373 9.61 0.41 15.04
N ILE A 374 9.03 -0.73 15.42
CA ILE A 374 9.51 -1.53 16.56
C ILE A 374 10.96 -1.94 16.33
N VAL A 375 11.30 -2.45 15.15
CA VAL A 375 12.68 -2.84 14.80
C VAL A 375 13.65 -1.66 14.96
N HIS A 376 13.30 -0.46 14.48
CA HIS A 376 14.11 0.74 14.71
C HIS A 376 14.26 1.08 16.21
N SER A 377 13.19 0.95 16.99
CA SER A 377 13.22 1.23 18.43
C SER A 377 14.03 0.22 19.24
N THR A 378 14.29 -0.98 18.70
CA THR A 378 15.13 -1.98 19.37
C THR A 378 16.62 -1.81 19.09
N SER A 379 17.00 -1.18 17.98
CA SER A 379 18.40 -0.88 17.67
C SER A 379 18.86 0.44 18.27
N ASP A 380 17.97 1.43 18.33
CA ASP A 380 18.23 2.72 18.95
C ASP A 380 17.70 2.69 20.38
N SER A 381 18.47 3.12 21.37
CA SER A 381 18.07 3.33 22.78
C SER A 381 17.02 4.46 22.94
N TRP A 382 16.15 4.66 21.95
CA TRP A 382 15.20 5.76 21.73
C TRP A 382 14.26 5.99 22.92
N ALA A 383 13.68 4.92 23.49
CA ALA A 383 12.67 5.07 24.53
C ALA A 383 13.29 5.44 25.88
N LEU A 384 14.50 4.94 26.16
CA LEU A 384 15.22 5.23 27.41
C LEU A 384 15.94 6.57 27.35
N ALA A 385 16.63 6.90 26.26
CA ALA A 385 17.42 8.13 26.13
C ALA A 385 16.56 9.41 26.07
N GLY A 386 15.38 9.35 25.44
CA GLY A 386 14.43 10.46 25.42
C GLY A 386 13.85 10.75 26.80
N PHE A 387 13.44 9.70 27.53
CA PHE A 387 12.92 9.84 28.89
C PHE A 387 14.00 10.25 29.91
N THR A 388 15.20 9.68 29.83
CA THR A 388 16.30 10.06 30.73
C THR A 388 16.77 11.49 30.48
N SER A 389 16.89 11.94 29.22
CA SER A 389 17.26 13.35 28.92
C SER A 389 16.19 14.36 29.29
N ILE A 390 14.91 13.97 29.34
CA ILE A 390 13.81 14.80 29.89
C ILE A 390 13.94 14.89 31.40
N PHE A 391 14.19 13.78 32.10
CA PHE A 391 14.35 13.77 33.55
C PHE A 391 15.63 14.48 34.00
N GLU A 392 16.72 14.34 33.24
CA GLU A 392 18.01 14.95 33.51
C GLU A 392 17.98 16.47 33.29
N ASN A 393 17.30 16.97 32.25
CA ASN A 393 17.13 18.42 32.07
C ASN A 393 16.22 19.07 33.12
N VAL A 394 15.16 18.38 33.59
CA VAL A 394 14.33 18.86 34.71
C VAL A 394 15.16 18.94 35.99
N SER A 395 16.07 17.99 36.22
CA SER A 395 16.98 18.03 37.37
C SER A 395 18.04 19.15 37.28
N ASN A 396 18.44 19.55 36.07
CA ASN A 396 19.50 20.54 35.85
C ASN A 396 18.97 22.00 35.82
N GLU A 397 17.69 22.21 35.49
CA GLU A 397 17.05 23.53 35.65
C GLU A 397 16.90 23.95 37.12
N GLY A 398 16.73 22.97 38.03
CA GLY A 398 16.72 23.23 39.49
C GLY A 398 18.08 23.68 40.06
N ARG A 399 19.19 23.45 39.35
CA ARG A 399 20.56 23.68 39.86
C ARG A 399 21.19 24.99 39.38
N LYS A 400 20.54 25.75 38.49
CA LYS A 400 21.04 27.02 37.93
C LYS A 400 20.51 28.28 38.61
N ARG A 401 19.92 28.19 39.80
CA ARG A 401 19.49 29.35 40.60
C ARG A 401 20.34 29.49 41.85
N GLY A 402 21.61 29.87 41.66
CA GLY A 402 22.57 29.97 42.76
C GLY A 402 23.83 30.76 42.41
N LYS A 403 23.66 31.95 41.83
CA LYS A 403 24.62 33.07 41.73
C LYS A 403 23.73 34.31 41.65
N THR A 404 23.76 35.32 42.52
CA THR A 404 24.85 36.14 43.11
C THR A 404 24.14 37.22 43.98
N PRO A 405 24.80 38.15 44.70
CA PRO A 405 26.23 38.45 44.80
C PRO A 405 26.87 38.16 46.17
#